data_AF-K7QGG2-F1
#
_entry.id   AF-K7QGG2-F1
#
_cell.length_a   1.000
_cell.length_b   1.000
_cell.length_c   1.000
_cell.angle_alpha   90.00
_cell.angle_beta   90.00
_cell.angle_gamma   90.00
#
_symmetry.space_group_name_H-M   'P 1'
#
loop_
_entity.id
_entity.type
_entity.pdbx_description
1 polymer ?
#
loop_
_entity_poly.entity_id
_entity_poly.type
_entity_poly.pdbx_seq_one_letter_code
_entity_poly.pdbx_strand_id
1 'polypeptide(L)'
;TAFLHGELDKDIYMEQPPGYVSNLHPNYVCKHKNALYGLKQALRAWYEKIAKYLNSCGYVASHSDPSLFVKKQKYLHVVVLLYVDDML
;
A
#
# COMPACT_ATOMS: atom_id res chain seq x y z
N THR A 1 -5.16 9.00 -3.00
CA THR A 1 -3.70 9.32 -3.02
C THR A 1 -2.85 8.42 -2.10
N ALA A 2 -3.36 7.27 -1.64
CA ALA A 2 -2.66 6.39 -0.71
C ALA A 2 -1.42 5.67 -1.30
N PHE A 3 -1.44 5.33 -2.59
CA PHE A 3 -0.40 4.50 -3.24
C PHE A 3 0.75 5.28 -3.86
N LEU A 4 0.62 6.60 -4.03
CA LEU A 4 1.61 7.44 -4.70
C LEU A 4 2.91 7.66 -3.91
N HIS A 5 2.90 7.35 -2.61
CA HIS A 5 4.04 7.56 -1.70
C HIS A 5 4.61 6.26 -1.13
N GLY A 6 4.23 5.11 -1.70
CA GLY A 6 4.87 3.83 -1.42
C GLY A 6 6.06 3.67 -2.34
N GLU A 7 7.28 3.74 -1.79
CA GLU A 7 8.46 3.28 -2.51
C GLU A 7 8.31 1.77 -2.76
N LEU A 8 8.47 1.37 -4.01
CA LEU A 8 8.45 -0.03 -4.40
C LEU A 8 9.79 -0.65 -4.03
N ASP A 9 9.78 -1.62 -3.13
CA ASP A 9 10.97 -2.37 -2.69
C ASP A 9 11.57 -3.24 -3.81
N LYS A 10 10.84 -3.38 -4.94
CA LYS A 10 11.25 -4.14 -6.12
C LYS A 10 10.89 -3.37 -7.39
N ASP A 11 11.77 -3.47 -8.38
CA ASP A 11 11.48 -2.95 -9.72
C ASP A 11 10.33 -3.74 -10.35
N ILE A 12 9.25 -3.03 -10.66
CA ILE A 12 8.09 -3.60 -11.35
C ILE A 12 8.11 -3.11 -12.79
N TYR A 13 8.01 -4.06 -13.72
CA TYR A 13 7.91 -3.79 -15.15
C TYR A 13 6.54 -4.22 -15.65
N MET A 14 5.96 -3.44 -16.54
CA MET A 14 4.73 -3.77 -17.25
C MET A 14 4.96 -3.69 -18.77
N GLU A 15 4.16 -4.42 -19.53
CA GLU A 15 4.10 -4.23 -20.98
C GLU A 15 3.61 -2.82 -21.32
N GLN A 16 4.01 -2.32 -22.49
CA GLN A 16 3.55 -1.02 -22.96
C GLN A 16 2.03 -1.06 -23.16
N PRO A 17 1.27 -0.07 -22.64
CA PRO A 17 -0.17 -0.08 -22.76
C PRO A 17 -0.60 0.06 -24.24
N PRO A 18 -1.71 -0.59 -24.64
CA PRO A 18 -2.26 -0.44 -25.98
C PRO A 18 -2.46 1.04 -26.34
N GLY A 19 -1.91 1.48 -27.48
CA GLY A 19 -1.97 2.87 -27.93
C GLY A 19 -0.81 3.77 -27.48
N TYR A 20 0.09 3.28 -26.61
CA TYR A 20 1.28 4.01 -26.15
C TYR A 20 2.60 3.28 -26.47
N VAL A 21 2.56 2.27 -27.34
CA VAL A 21 3.75 1.53 -27.77
C VAL A 21 4.67 2.47 -28.56
N SER A 22 5.94 2.54 -28.15
CA SER A 22 6.95 3.33 -28.84
C SER A 22 7.29 2.71 -30.20
N ASN A 23 7.16 3.49 -31.27
CA ASN A 23 7.57 3.07 -32.61
C ASN A 23 9.08 2.81 -32.73
N LEU A 24 9.89 3.50 -31.92
CA LEU A 24 11.36 3.33 -31.90
C LEU A 24 11.78 2.13 -31.05
N HIS A 25 10.99 1.78 -30.03
CA HIS A 25 11.31 0.73 -29.07
C HIS A 25 10.07 -0.13 -28.77
N PRO A 26 9.57 -0.93 -29.73
CA PRO A 26 8.33 -1.69 -29.58
C PRO A 26 8.45 -2.80 -28.53
N ASN A 27 9.65 -3.32 -28.29
CA ASN A 27 9.90 -4.42 -27.36
C ASN A 27 10.25 -3.95 -25.92
N TYR A 28 10.18 -2.65 -25.65
CA TYR A 28 10.49 -2.15 -24.32
C TYR A 28 9.32 -2.38 -23.35
N VAL A 29 9.65 -2.42 -22.07
CA VAL A 29 8.70 -2.53 -20.97
C VAL A 29 8.75 -1.26 -20.13
N CYS A 30 7.61 -0.84 -19.58
CA CYS A 30 7.52 0.32 -18.72
C CYS A 30 7.94 -0.06 -17.30
N LYS A 31 8.93 0.65 -16.73
CA LYS A 31 9.30 0.52 -15.32
C LYS A 31 8.43 1.44 -14.47
N HIS A 32 7.71 0.88 -13.52
CA HIS A 32 6.96 1.67 -12.55
C HIS A 32 7.88 2.23 -11.48
N LYS A 33 7.84 3.56 -11.33
CA LYS A 33 8.54 4.26 -10.24
C LYS A 33 7.71 4.31 -8.95
N ASN A 34 6.39 4.22 -9.07
CA ASN A 34 5.46 4.32 -7.94
C ASN A 34 4.53 3.10 -7.92
N ALA A 35 4.10 2.71 -6.73
CA ALA A 35 3.05 1.73 -6.51
C ALA A 35 1.74 2.18 -7.18
N LEU A 36 1.37 1.55 -8.30
CA LEU A 36 0.08 1.79 -8.96
C LEU A 36 -1.03 0.99 -8.27
N TYR A 37 -2.24 1.55 -8.34
CA TYR A 37 -3.46 0.90 -7.89
C TYR A 37 -3.65 -0.45 -8.60
N GLY A 38 -4.07 -1.49 -7.87
CA GLY A 38 -4.25 -2.84 -8.41
C GLY A 38 -3.02 -3.76 -8.34
N LEU A 39 -1.83 -3.24 -7.99
CA LEU A 39 -0.68 -4.11 -7.71
C LEU A 39 -0.76 -4.71 -6.30
N LYS A 40 -0.80 -6.05 -6.21
CA LYS A 40 -0.75 -6.77 -4.92
C LYS A 40 0.46 -6.38 -4.06
N GLN A 41 1.58 -6.06 -4.70
CA GLN A 41 2.81 -5.62 -4.02
C GLN A 41 2.69 -4.20 -3.44
N ALA A 42 1.96 -3.31 -4.11
CA ALA A 42 1.69 -1.96 -3.64
C ALA A 42 0.85 -1.95 -2.36
N LEU A 43 -0.19 -2.80 -2.31
CA LEU A 43 -1.08 -2.95 -1.15
C LEU A 43 -0.32 -3.43 0.09
N ARG A 44 0.58 -4.41 -0.10
CA ARG A 44 1.41 -4.93 1.00
C ARG A 44 2.40 -3.89 1.53
N ALA A 45 3.12 -3.21 0.63
CA ALA A 45 4.08 -2.17 1.02
C ALA A 45 3.39 -1.01 1.78
N TRP A 46 2.19 -0.63 1.33
CA TRP A 46 1.38 0.37 2.00
C TRP A 46 0.89 -0.08 3.38
N TYR A 47 0.36 -1.30 3.50
CA TYR A 47 -0.04 -1.88 4.77
C TYR A 47 1.13 -1.91 5.76
N GLU A 48 2.30 -2.37 5.34
CA GLU A 48 3.49 -2.43 6.19
C GLU A 48 3.92 -1.03 6.68
N LYS A 49 3.84 0.00 5.81
CA LYS A 49 4.17 1.38 6.16
C LYS A 49 3.21 1.95 7.22
N ILE A 50 1.91 1.74 7.04
CA ILE A 50 0.91 2.23 8.01
C ILE A 50 0.89 1.42 9.30
N ALA A 51 1.04 0.10 9.24
CA ALA A 51 1.12 -0.73 10.43
C ALA A 51 2.30 -0.29 11.32
N LYS A 52 3.48 -0.03 10.72
CA LYS A 52 4.64 0.54 11.43
C LYS A 52 4.32 1.90 12.06
N TYR A 53 3.65 2.78 11.33
CA TYR A 53 3.24 4.09 11.85
C TYR A 53 2.25 3.97 13.02
N LEU A 54 1.19 3.18 12.88
CA LEU A 54 0.18 2.96 13.92
C LEU A 54 0.80 2.36 15.18
N ASN A 55 1.70 1.38 15.04
CA ASN A 55 2.46 0.83 16.15
C ASN A 55 3.29 1.91 16.86
N SER A 56 3.96 2.80 16.11
CA SER A 56 4.71 3.93 16.70
C SER A 56 3.81 4.93 17.44
N CYS A 57 2.55 5.06 17.03
CA CYS A 57 1.54 5.87 17.70
C CYS A 57 0.89 5.17 18.91
N GLY A 58 1.30 3.94 19.24
CA GLY A 58 0.80 3.16 20.38
C GLY A 58 -0.50 2.40 20.11
N TYR A 59 -0.84 2.17 18.85
CA TYR A 59 -1.87 1.19 18.48
C TYR A 59 -1.25 -0.21 18.45
N VAL A 60 -2.07 -1.23 18.68
CA VAL A 60 -1.66 -2.64 18.61
C VAL A 60 -2.63 -3.37 17.69
N ALA A 61 -2.09 -4.14 16.74
CA ALA A 61 -2.89 -5.01 15.88
C ALA A 61 -3.61 -6.09 16.72
N SER A 62 -4.86 -6.36 16.39
CA SER A 62 -5.66 -7.38 17.05
C SER A 62 -5.14 -8.77 16.71
N HIS A 63 -5.19 -9.68 17.69
CA HIS A 63 -4.81 -11.07 17.46
C HIS A 63 -5.78 -11.79 16.51
N SER A 64 -7.06 -11.42 16.56
CA SER A 64 -8.10 -12.02 15.73
C SER A 64 -8.12 -11.47 14.29
N ASP A 65 -7.59 -10.26 14.09
CA ASP A 65 -7.60 -9.58 12.79
C ASP A 65 -6.40 -8.62 12.65
N PRO A 66 -5.41 -8.94 11.79
CA PRO A 66 -4.25 -8.08 11.53
C PRO A 66 -4.59 -6.72 10.91
N SER A 67 -5.79 -6.54 10.36
CA SER A 67 -6.25 -5.26 9.81
C SER A 67 -6.83 -4.32 10.87
N LEU A 68 -7.15 -4.85 12.07
CA LEU A 68 -7.75 -4.12 13.17
C LEU A 68 -6.67 -3.65 14.15
N PHE A 69 -6.58 -2.34 14.37
CA PHE A 69 -5.65 -1.72 15.31
C PHE A 69 -6.41 -1.08 16.46
N VAL A 70 -6.00 -1.39 17.69
CA VAL A 70 -6.66 -0.88 18.90
C VAL A 70 -5.64 -0.13 19.74
N LYS A 71 -6.00 1.09 20.13
CA LYS A 71 -5.29 1.87 21.15
C LYS A 71 -6.17 1.99 22.37
N LYS A 72 -5.74 1.38 23.48
CA LYS A 72 -6.45 1.41 24.74
C LYS A 72 -5.93 2.54 25.62
N GLN A 73 -6.82 3.42 26.06
CA GLN A 73 -6.58 4.42 27.09
C GLN A 73 -7.58 4.21 28.23
N LYS A 74 -7.30 4.81 29.39
CA LYS A 74 -8.01 4.56 30.66
C LYS A 74 -9.54 4.72 30.57
N TYR A 75 -10.02 5.61 29.70
CA TYR A 75 -11.45 5.89 29.51
C TYR A 75 -11.89 5.90 28.04
N LEU A 76 -10.97 5.65 27.10
CA LEU A 76 -11.23 5.73 25.67
C LEU A 76 -10.52 4.59 24.96
N HIS A 77 -11.24 3.91 24.08
CA HIS A 77 -10.66 2.95 23.15
C HIS A 77 -10.82 3.51 21.74
N VAL A 78 -9.71 3.64 21.03
CA VAL A 78 -9.71 4.01 19.61
C VAL A 78 -9.44 2.77 18.80
N VAL A 79 -10.27 2.53 17.79
CA VAL A 79 -10.18 1.39 16.90
C VAL A 79 -10.01 1.92 15.49
N VAL A 80 -9.04 1.39 14.75
CA VAL A 80 -8.76 1.71 13.35
C VAL A 80 -8.82 0.41 12.57
N LEU A 81 -9.59 0.38 11.48
CA LEU A 81 -9.68 -0.77 10.58
C LEU A 81 -9.02 -0.40 9.25
N LEU A 82 -8.01 -1.16 8.84
CA LEU A 82 -7.33 -0.95 7.56
C LEU A 82 -7.91 -1.88 6.50
N TYR A 83 -8.85 -1.38 5.71
CA TYR A 83 -9.33 -2.12 4.55
C TYR A 83 -8.50 -1.79 3.31
N VAL A 84 -8.30 -2.81 2.47
CA VAL A 84 -7.31 -2.83 1.39
C VAL A 84 -7.61 -1.80 0.28
N ASP A 85 -8.81 -1.22 0.23
CA ASP A 85 -9.20 -0.22 -0.76
C ASP A 85 -9.76 1.10 -0.21
N ASP A 86 -10.19 1.15 1.07
CA ASP A 86 -10.72 2.35 1.72
C ASP A 86 -10.20 2.45 3.16
N MET A 87 -9.67 3.63 3.52
CA MET A 87 -9.49 4.02 4.93
C MET A 87 -10.77 4.74 5.38
N LEU A 88 -11.49 4.15 6.33
CA LEU A 88 -12.71 4.69 6.93
C LEU A 88 -12.46 5.06 8.40
#